data_AF-A0A2S8PJS8-F1
#
_entry.id   AF-A0A2S8PJS8-F1
#
_cell.length_a   1.000
_cell.length_b   1.000
_cell.length_c   1.000
_cell.angle_alpha   90.00
_cell.angle_beta   90.00
_cell.angle_gamma   90.00
#
_symmetry.space_group_name_H-M   'P 1'
#
loop_
_entity.id
_entity.type
_entity.pdbx_description
1 polymer ?
#
loop_
_entity_poly.entity_id
_entity_poly.type
_entity_poly.pdbx_seq_one_letter_code
_entity_poly.pdbx_strand_id
1 'polypeptide(L)'
;MDAIIWGCPGHFGTISSGLKEWIDKLGYLWANGTLVDKIGAVFCTTATIHGGIEATLLNLVTPMLHQGMMVVGLPANIPENALYGA
;
A
#
# COMPACT_ATOMS: atom_id res chain seq x y z
N MET A 1 -4.80 -10.52 -13.37
CA MET A 1 -5.22 -10.16 -12.00
C MET A 1 -6.04 -8.88 -12.09
N ASP A 2 -7.08 -8.78 -11.27
CA ASP A 2 -8.00 -7.64 -11.28
C ASP A 2 -7.79 -6.73 -10.07
N ALA A 3 -7.31 -7.29 -8.96
CA ALA A 3 -6.93 -6.57 -7.75
C ALA A 3 -5.59 -7.09 -7.19
N ILE A 4 -4.81 -6.20 -6.58
CA ILE A 4 -3.54 -6.49 -5.92
C ILE A 4 -3.51 -5.76 -4.58
N ILE A 5 -3.17 -6.48 -3.51
CA ILE A 5 -3.08 -5.91 -2.16
C ILE A 5 -1.64 -6.06 -1.66
N TRP A 6 -0.99 -4.95 -1.30
CA TRP A 6 0.37 -4.96 -0.74
C TRP A 6 0.35 -4.86 0.78
N GLY A 7 0.93 -5.86 1.43
CA GLY A 7 1.14 -5.90 2.87
C GLY A 7 2.59 -5.67 3.23
N CYS A 8 2.86 -4.80 4.21
CA CYS A 8 4.21 -4.56 4.67
C CYS A 8 4.31 -4.42 6.20
N PRO A 9 5.28 -5.05 6.87
CA PRO A 9 5.68 -4.59 8.19
C PRO A 9 6.37 -3.22 8.06
N GLY A 10 5.96 -2.25 8.88
CA GLY A 10 6.57 -0.94 8.94
C GLY A 10 7.85 -0.95 9.77
N HIS A 11 8.93 -0.37 9.24
CA HIS A 11 10.20 -0.23 9.91
C HIS A 11 10.69 1.21 9.77
N PHE A 12 10.80 1.94 10.89
CA PHE A 12 11.10 3.38 10.91
C PHE A 12 10.20 4.23 9.99
N GLY A 13 8.92 3.90 9.89
CA GLY A 13 7.96 4.59 9.01
C GLY A 13 8.17 4.33 7.51
N THR A 14 8.98 3.33 7.17
CA THR A 14 9.27 2.92 5.78
C THR A 14 8.86 1.47 5.54
N ILE A 15 8.78 1.10 4.26
CA ILE A 15 8.50 -0.29 3.86
C ILE A 15 9.73 -1.18 4.07
N SER A 16 9.50 -2.47 4.30
CA SER A 16 10.57 -3.47 4.39
C SER A 16 11.42 -3.51 3.13
N SER A 17 12.72 -3.75 3.31
CA SER A 17 13.69 -3.81 2.20
C SER A 17 13.32 -4.86 1.16
N GLY A 18 12.85 -6.04 1.58
CA GLY A 18 12.43 -7.11 0.67
C GLY A 18 11.24 -6.71 -0.21
N LEU A 19 10.26 -6.00 0.36
CA LEU A 19 9.13 -5.51 -0.43
C LEU A 19 9.57 -4.38 -1.38
N LYS A 20 10.43 -3.47 -0.92
CA LYS A 20 10.99 -2.42 -1.77
C LYS A 20 11.72 -3.01 -2.98
N GLU A 21 12.57 -4.01 -2.76
CA GLU A 21 13.30 -4.70 -3.83
C GLU A 21 12.36 -5.36 -4.85
N TRP A 22 11.26 -5.94 -4.38
CA TRP A 22 10.25 -6.52 -5.27
C TRP A 22 9.51 -5.45 -6.08
N ILE A 23 9.11 -4.34 -5.46
CA ILE A 23 8.46 -3.20 -6.15
C ILE A 23 9.39 -2.62 -7.21
N ASP A 24 10.69 -2.51 -6.92
CA ASP A 24 11.69 -1.96 -7.86
C ASP A 24 11.84 -2.81 -9.13
N LYS A 25 11.55 -4.10 -9.06
CA LYS A 25 11.55 -5.01 -10.22
C LYS A 25 10.31 -4.83 -11.11
N LEU A 26 9.29 -4.08 -10.68
CA LEU A 26 8.05 -3.87 -11.46
C LEU A 26 8.19 -2.80 -12.55
N GLY A 27 9.39 -2.24 -12.78
CA GLY A 27 9.61 -1.24 -13.82
C GLY A 27 9.22 -1.69 -15.23
N TYR A 28 9.34 -2.99 -15.54
CA TYR A 28 8.90 -3.53 -16.82
C TYR A 28 7.36 -3.56 -16.96
N LEU A 29 6.64 -3.80 -15.85
CA LEU A 29 5.18 -3.80 -15.84
C LEU A 29 4.63 -2.40 -16.06
N TRP A 30 5.29 -1.41 -15.47
CA TRP A 30 5.03 0.02 -15.68
C TRP A 30 5.23 0.41 -17.15
N ALA A 31 6.38 0.04 -17.73
CA ALA A 31 6.69 0.36 -19.12
C ALA A 31 5.66 -0.24 -20.11
N ASN A 32 5.09 -1.39 -19.76
CA ASN A 32 4.08 -2.08 -20.57
C ASN A 32 2.63 -1.71 -20.20
N GLY A 33 2.41 -0.82 -19.22
CA GLY A 33 1.07 -0.41 -18.78
C GLY A 33 0.20 -1.54 -18.20
N THR A 34 0.81 -2.65 -17.78
CA THR A 34 0.07 -3.88 -17.42
C THR A 34 -0.72 -3.79 -16.11
N LEU A 35 -0.37 -2.83 -15.26
CA LEU A 35 -1.02 -2.58 -13.97
C LEU A 35 -2.00 -1.40 -14.00
N VAL A 36 -2.15 -0.75 -15.16
CA VAL A 36 -3.15 0.31 -15.36
C VAL A 36 -4.56 -0.26 -15.13
N ASP A 37 -5.40 0.53 -14.46
CA ASP A 37 -6.79 0.21 -14.10
C ASP A 37 -6.96 -1.02 -13.18
N LYS A 38 -5.86 -1.56 -12.62
CA LYS A 38 -5.95 -2.60 -11.60
C LYS A 38 -6.29 -2.00 -10.24
N ILE A 39 -7.11 -2.71 -9.47
CA ILE A 39 -7.46 -2.28 -8.13
C ILE A 39 -6.28 -2.52 -7.19
N GLY A 40 -5.85 -1.49 -6.47
CA GLY A 40 -4.78 -1.53 -5.47
C GLY A 40 -5.33 -1.31 -4.07
N ALA A 41 -4.81 -2.04 -3.09
CA ALA A 41 -5.04 -1.73 -1.67
C ALA A 41 -3.77 -2.02 -0.85
N VAL A 42 -3.64 -1.41 0.32
CA VAL A 42 -2.46 -1.55 1.17
C VAL A 42 -2.85 -1.85 2.61
N PHE A 43 -2.01 -2.63 3.30
CA PHE A 43 -2.11 -2.81 4.75
C PHE A 43 -0.72 -2.87 5.38
N CYS A 44 -0.65 -2.49 6.66
CA CYS A 44 0.61 -2.37 7.38
C CYS A 44 0.46 -2.87 8.81
N THR A 45 1.56 -3.38 9.37
CA THR A 45 1.67 -3.68 10.80
C THR A 45 2.96 -3.09 11.35
N THR A 46 2.94 -2.60 12.58
CA THR A 46 4.10 -2.06 13.29
C THR A 46 4.15 -2.61 14.70
N ALA A 47 5.33 -2.60 15.34
CA ALA A 47 5.47 -3.07 16.72
C ALA A 47 4.77 -2.18 17.75
N THR A 48 4.49 -0.92 17.40
CA THR A 48 3.81 0.06 18.25
C THR A 48 2.75 0.82 17.45
N ILE A 49 1.74 1.35 18.14
CA ILE A 49 0.58 2.03 17.54
C ILE A 49 1.00 3.24 16.69
N HIS A 50 1.97 4.02 17.16
CA HIS A 50 2.51 5.19 16.44
C HIS A 50 3.87 4.91 15.79
N GLY A 51 4.18 3.64 15.49
CA GLY A 51 5.46 3.19 14.94
C GLY A 51 5.70 3.56 13.47
N GLY A 52 5.03 4.59 12.94
CA GLY A 52 5.09 5.00 11.54
C GLY A 52 4.18 4.19 10.62
N ILE A 53 3.05 3.67 11.13
CA ILE A 53 2.09 2.89 10.35
C ILE A 53 1.53 3.69 9.16
N GLU A 54 1.09 4.93 9.41
CA GLU A 54 0.54 5.85 8.39
C GLU A 54 1.57 6.18 7.30
N ALA A 55 2.79 6.52 7.70
CA ALA A 55 3.88 6.80 6.77
C ALA A 55 4.22 5.57 5.90
N THR A 56 4.20 4.37 6.48
CA THR A 56 4.44 3.13 5.73
C THR A 56 3.33 2.88 4.70
N LEU A 57 2.06 3.08 5.07
CA LEU A 57 0.93 2.97 4.15
C LEU A 57 1.06 3.96 2.99
N LEU A 58 1.38 5.23 3.29
CA LEU A 58 1.58 6.26 2.26
C LEU A 58 2.73 5.91 1.30
N ASN A 59 3.83 5.35 1.83
CA ASN A 59 4.95 4.86 1.05
C ASN A 59 4.59 3.69 0.12
N LEU A 60 3.56 2.89 0.43
CA LEU A 60 3.05 1.83 -0.46
C LEU A 60 2.09 2.36 -1.52
N VAL A 61 1.26 3.36 -1.19
CA VAL A 61 0.29 3.95 -2.12
C VAL A 61 1.02 4.63 -3.29
N THR A 62 2.10 5.35 -3.02
CA THR A 62 2.88 6.07 -4.03
C THR A 62 3.29 5.19 -5.24
N PRO A 63 3.98 4.03 -5.05
CA PRO A 63 4.31 3.15 -6.16
C PRO A 63 3.09 2.51 -6.84
N MET A 64 1.98 2.26 -6.15
CA MET A 64 0.74 1.79 -6.81
C MET A 64 0.19 2.84 -7.78
N LEU A 65 0.15 4.11 -7.35
CA LEU A 65 -0.28 5.21 -8.20
C LEU A 65 0.66 5.39 -9.41
N HIS A 66 1.97 5.25 -9.21
CA HIS A 66 2.94 5.31 -10.30
C HIS A 66 2.75 4.19 -11.34
N GLN A 67 2.21 3.04 -10.93
CA GLN A 67 1.85 1.93 -11.81
C GLN A 67 0.49 2.12 -12.53
N GLY A 68 -0.24 3.20 -12.26
CA GLY A 68 -1.54 3.49 -12.86
C GLY A 68 -2.71 2.73 -12.22
N MET A 69 -2.53 2.23 -10.99
CA MET A 69 -3.57 1.48 -10.28
C MET A 69 -4.62 2.40 -9.64
N MET A 70 -5.85 1.89 -9.51
CA MET A 70 -6.92 2.53 -8.73
C MET A 70 -6.82 2.09 -7.27
N VAL A 71 -6.42 2.98 -6.37
CA VAL A 71 -6.23 2.65 -4.95
C VAL A 71 -7.55 2.77 -4.18
N VAL A 72 -7.94 1.68 -3.50
CA VAL A 72 -9.13 1.59 -2.65
C VAL A 72 -8.68 1.47 -1.19
N GLY A 73 -9.11 2.44 -0.38
CA GLY A 73 -8.87 2.46 1.07
C GLY A 73 -10.01 1.87 1.88
N LEU A 74 -9.82 1.82 3.20
CA LEU A 74 -10.88 1.44 4.14
C LEU A 74 -11.99 2.51 4.14
N PRO A 75 -13.27 2.14 3.92
CA PRO A 75 -14.36 3.11 4.00
C PRO A 75 -14.52 3.68 5.41
N ALA A 76 -14.72 4.99 5.52
CA ALA A 76 -14.86 5.66 6.82
C ALA A 76 -16.17 5.31 7.55
N ASN A 77 -17.17 4.81 6.83
CA ASN A 77 -18.54 4.62 7.31
C ASN A 77 -18.87 3.19 7.77
N ILE A 78 -17.89 2.30 7.90
CA ILE A 78 -18.14 0.96 8.45
C ILE A 78 -18.11 1.02 10.00
N PRO A 79 -19.07 0.38 10.70
CA PRO A 79 -19.18 0.45 12.16
C PRO A 79 -17.89 0.07 12.90
N GLU A 80 -17.14 -0.88 12.36
CA GLU A 80 -15.88 -1.37 12.93
C GLU A 80 -14.76 -0.32 12.87
N ASN A 81 -14.83 0.62 11.92
CA ASN A 81 -13.85 1.70 11.76
C ASN A 81 -14.16 2.91 12.64
N ALA A 82 -15.41 3.06 13.12
CA ALA A 82 -15.81 4.12 14.05
C ALA A 82 -15.07 4.04 15.40
N LEU A 83 -14.56 2.85 15.76
CA LEU A 83 -13.77 2.63 16.97
C LEU A 83 -12.33 3.14 16.86
N TYR A 84 -11.82 3.28 15.64
CA TYR A 84 -10.43 3.65 15.37
C TYR A 84 -10.23 5.11 14.99
N GLY A 85 -11.32 5.90 14.96
CA GLY A 85 -11.30 7.37 14.88
C GLY A 85 -10.42 7.93 13.77
N ALA A 86 -11.00 8.19 12.60
CA ALA A 86 -10.46 9.25 11.74
C ALA A 86 -10.82 10.61 12.37
#